data_AF-A0A2D6PJ12-F1
#
_entry.id   AF-A0A2D6PJ12-F1
#
_cell.length_a   1.000
_cell.length_b   1.000
_cell.length_c   1.000
_cell.angle_alpha   90.00
_cell.angle_beta   90.00
_cell.angle_gamma   90.00
#
_symmetry.space_group_name_H-M   'P 1'
#
loop_
_entity.id
_entity.type
_entity.pdbx_description
1 polymer ?
#
loop_
_entity_poly.entity_id
_entity_poly.type
_entity_poly.pdbx_seq_one_letter_code
_entity_poly.pdbx_strand_id
1 'polypeptide(L)'
;MKKITLLVIAFLLVGAYAITTKQDYDLKENSEDRRGFLKDFSGWIVNLGKNTKEIADVAKEQDWLPDDEDFEERKDNDSVK
;
A
#
# COMPACT_ATOMS: atom_id res chain seq x y z
N MET A 1 13.60 10.79 -3.00
CA MET A 1 12.59 10.64 -4.08
C MET A 1 12.96 9.56 -5.10
N LYS A 2 14.06 9.65 -5.85
CA LYS A 2 14.42 8.64 -6.88
C LYS A 2 14.45 7.18 -6.39
N LYS A 3 14.94 6.93 -5.16
CA LYS A 3 15.03 5.57 -4.58
C LYS A 3 13.66 4.95 -4.30
N ILE A 4 12.71 5.73 -3.79
CA ILE A 4 11.36 5.26 -3.47
C ILE A 4 10.60 4.96 -4.77
N THR A 5 10.68 5.85 -5.76
CA THR A 5 10.09 5.60 -7.08
C THR A 5 10.64 4.32 -7.72
N LEU A 6 11.94 4.05 -7.58
CA LEU A 6 12.56 2.84 -8.11
C LEU A 6 12.07 1.58 -7.40
N LEU A 7 11.87 1.62 -6.08
CA LEU A 7 11.25 0.54 -5.32
C LEU A 7 9.80 0.29 -5.76
N VAL A 8 9.01 1.35 -5.97
CA VAL A 8 7.62 1.22 -6.45
C VAL A 8 7.59 0.59 -7.84
N ILE A 9 8.46 1.03 -8.74
CA ILE A 9 8.56 0.44 -10.09
C ILE A 9 8.96 -1.03 -10.00
N ALA A 10 9.98 -1.37 -9.20
CA ALA A 10 10.40 -2.75 -9.01
C ALA A 10 9.27 -3.64 -8.48
N PHE A 11 8.50 -3.15 -7.50
CA PHE A 11 7.33 -3.84 -6.97
C PHE A 11 6.25 -4.05 -8.02
N LEU A 12 5.94 -3.02 -8.83
CA LEU A 12 4.95 -3.13 -9.92
C LEU A 12 5.40 -4.14 -10.99
N LEU A 13 6.70 -4.20 -11.30
CA LEU A 13 7.24 -5.19 -12.25
C LEU A 13 7.09 -6.62 -11.72
N VAL A 14 7.31 -6.85 -10.43
CA VAL A 14 7.08 -8.16 -9.80
C VAL A 14 5.61 -8.54 -9.86
N GLY A 15 4.70 -7.60 -9.55
CA GLY A 15 3.26 -7.82 -9.66
C GLY A 15 2.83 -8.14 -11.10
N ALA A 16 3.35 -7.40 -12.08
CA ALA A 16 3.11 -7.68 -13.49
C ALA A 16 3.59 -9.08 -13.89
N TYR A 17 4.81 -9.46 -13.49
CA TYR A 17 5.37 -10.79 -13.77
C TYR A 17 4.55 -11.93 -13.14
N ALA A 18 4.08 -11.76 -11.90
CA ALA A 18 3.24 -12.74 -11.24
C ALA A 18 1.90 -12.96 -11.96
N ILE A 19 1.31 -11.89 -12.51
CA ILE A 19 0.05 -11.99 -13.27
C ILE A 19 0.28 -12.65 -14.63
N THR A 20 1.33 -12.25 -15.37
CA THR A 20 1.62 -12.85 -16.68
C THR A 20 1.92 -14.34 -16.58
N THR A 21 2.67 -14.75 -15.55
CA THR A 21 3.01 -16.16 -15.33
C THR A 21 1.83 -16.99 -14.84
N LYS A 22 0.93 -16.43 -14.02
CA LYS A 22 -0.24 -17.16 -13.51
C LYS A 22 -1.30 -17.42 -14.57
N GLN A 23 -1.50 -16.45 -15.48
CA GLN A 23 -2.53 -16.51 -16.52
C GLN A 23 -1.97 -16.98 -17.88
N ASP A 24 -0.66 -17.29 -17.95
CA ASP A 24 0.05 -17.68 -19.17
C ASP A 24 -0.14 -16.70 -20.35
N TYR A 25 -0.15 -15.40 -20.04
CA TYR A 25 -0.41 -14.37 -21.06
C TYR A 25 0.76 -14.21 -22.03
N ASP A 26 0.47 -14.32 -23.34
CA ASP A 26 1.43 -13.93 -24.38
C ASP A 26 1.25 -12.45 -24.74
N LEU A 27 2.00 -11.60 -24.02
CA LEU A 27 2.00 -10.17 -24.26
C LEU A 27 2.69 -9.77 -25.58
N LYS A 28 3.42 -10.64 -26.25
CA LYS A 28 4.17 -10.28 -27.47
C LYS A 28 3.32 -10.42 -28.71
N GLU A 29 2.58 -11.51 -28.86
CA GLU A 29 1.89 -11.81 -30.11
C GLU A 29 0.36 -11.70 -29.99
N ASN A 30 -0.19 -11.81 -28.78
CA ASN A 30 -1.64 -11.83 -28.58
C ASN A 30 -2.19 -10.49 -28.05
N SER A 31 -2.98 -9.81 -28.88
CA SER A 31 -3.62 -8.54 -28.52
C SER A 31 -4.76 -8.68 -27.50
N GLU A 32 -5.39 -9.85 -27.42
CA GLU A 32 -6.45 -10.16 -26.46
C GLU A 32 -5.86 -10.39 -25.07
N ASP A 33 -4.74 -11.11 -24.98
CA ASP A 33 -4.00 -11.34 -23.74
C ASP A 33 -3.48 -10.03 -23.15
N ARG A 34 -3.05 -9.08 -23.99
CA ARG A 34 -2.68 -7.73 -23.52
C ARG A 34 -3.84 -7.01 -22.83
N ARG A 35 -5.05 -7.13 -23.38
CA ARG A 35 -6.26 -6.54 -22.78
C ARG A 35 -6.64 -7.26 -21.48
N GLY A 36 -6.55 -8.59 -21.47
CA GLY A 36 -6.74 -9.40 -20.26
C GLY A 36 -5.77 -9.01 -19.16
N PHE A 37 -4.48 -8.95 -19.48
CA PHE A 37 -3.43 -8.49 -18.57
C PHE A 37 -3.70 -7.10 -18.00
N LEU A 38 -4.05 -6.12 -18.84
CA LEU A 38 -4.37 -4.77 -18.37
C LEU A 38 -5.54 -4.75 -17.38
N LYS A 39 -6.57 -5.56 -17.64
CA LYS A 39 -7.72 -5.69 -16.75
C LYS A 39 -7.34 -6.33 -15.42
N ASP A 40 -6.59 -7.43 -15.46
CA ASP A 40 -6.18 -8.15 -14.26
C ASP A 40 -5.17 -7.35 -13.43
N PHE A 41 -4.21 -6.70 -14.10
CA PHE A 41 -3.22 -5.85 -13.46
C PHE A 41 -3.85 -4.62 -12.81
N SER A 42 -4.75 -3.92 -13.51
CA SER A 42 -5.48 -2.79 -12.91
C SER A 42 -6.40 -3.23 -11.76
N GLY A 43 -7.08 -4.36 -11.90
CA GLY A 43 -7.87 -4.97 -10.82
C GLY A 43 -7.03 -5.30 -9.59
N TRP A 44 -5.83 -5.86 -9.79
CA TRP A 44 -4.87 -6.13 -8.72
C TRP A 44 -4.42 -4.84 -8.02
N ILE A 45 -4.09 -3.78 -8.76
CA ILE A 45 -3.71 -2.48 -8.17
C ILE A 45 -4.86 -1.91 -7.33
N VAL A 46 -6.09 -1.96 -7.83
CA VAL A 46 -7.26 -1.44 -7.09
C VAL A 46 -7.47 -2.23 -5.79
N ASN A 47 -7.36 -3.56 -5.83
CA ASN A 47 -7.46 -4.39 -4.63
C ASN A 47 -6.32 -4.10 -3.65
N LEU A 48 -5.09 -3.91 -4.14
CA LEU A 48 -3.96 -3.52 -3.31
C LEU A 48 -4.23 -2.19 -2.59
N GLY A 49 -4.78 -1.21 -3.30
CA GLY A 49 -5.14 0.09 -2.72
C GLY A 49 -6.22 -0.03 -1.65
N LYS A 50 -7.25 -0.85 -1.87
CA LYS A 50 -8.30 -1.12 -0.87
C LYS A 50 -7.74 -1.78 0.39
N ASN A 51 -6.94 -2.83 0.24
CA ASN A 51 -6.33 -3.53 1.37
C ASN A 51 -5.36 -2.61 2.13
N THR A 52 -4.58 -1.79 1.42
CA THR A 52 -3.68 -0.82 2.06
C THR A 52 -4.45 0.23 2.83
N LYS A 53 -5.58 0.70 2.28
CA LYS A 53 -6.46 1.65 2.99
C LYS A 53 -7.04 1.02 4.25
N GLU A 54 -7.55 -0.20 4.17
CA GLU A 54 -8.09 -0.92 5.35
C GLU A 54 -7.04 -1.08 6.45
N ILE A 55 -5.81 -1.49 6.09
CA ILE A 55 -4.71 -1.59 7.04
C ILE A 55 -4.34 -0.21 7.62
N ALA A 56 -4.34 0.83 6.78
CA ALA A 56 -4.04 2.19 7.23
C ALA A 56 -5.13 2.75 8.14
N ASP A 57 -6.41 2.45 7.87
CA ASP A 57 -7.55 2.82 8.70
C ASP A 57 -7.44 2.12 10.06
N VAL A 58 -7.15 0.80 10.10
CA VAL A 58 -6.88 0.07 11.34
C VAL A 58 -5.68 0.65 12.09
N ALA A 59 -4.58 0.95 11.41
CA ALA A 59 -3.39 1.54 12.04
C ALA A 59 -3.60 2.96 12.56
N LYS A 60 -4.56 3.69 11.99
CA LYS A 60 -4.99 5.03 12.43
C LYS A 60 -5.96 4.94 13.61
N GLU A 61 -6.83 3.94 13.64
CA GLU A 61 -7.73 3.64 14.77
C GLU A 61 -6.99 3.03 15.95
N GLN A 62 -5.78 2.53 15.74
CA GLN A 62 -4.93 2.04 16.82
C GLN A 62 -4.43 3.24 17.66
N ASP A 63 -4.96 3.39 18.87
CA ASP A 63 -4.68 4.39 19.93
C ASP A 63 -3.24 4.33 20.48
N TRP A 64 -2.21 4.31 19.62
CA TRP A 64 -0.82 4.41 20.07
C TRP A 64 -0.35 5.86 20.25
N LEU A 65 -1.15 6.84 19.81
CA LEU A 65 -0.94 8.25 20.09
C LEU A 65 -1.64 8.56 21.42
N PRO A 66 -0.92 9.01 22.47
CA PRO A 66 -1.55 9.47 23.70
C PRO A 66 -2.58 10.53 23.35
N ASP A 67 -3.76 10.45 23.95
CA ASP A 67 -4.77 11.50 23.83
C ASP A 67 -4.17 12.83 24.31
N ASP A 68 -4.56 13.94 23.69
CA ASP A 68 -4.06 15.28 24.07
C ASP A 68 -4.30 15.59 25.58
N GLU A 69 -5.23 14.87 26.22
CA GLU A 69 -5.49 14.92 27.67
C GLU A 69 -4.32 14.38 28.53
N ASP A 70 -3.58 13.37 28.04
CA ASP A 70 -2.40 12.81 28.72
C ASP A 70 -1.18 13.74 28.68
N PHE A 71 -1.19 14.75 27.80
CA PHE A 71 -0.13 15.76 27.70
C PHE A 71 -0.31 16.92 28.67
N GLU A 72 -1.55 17.24 29.08
CA GLU A 72 -1.80 18.32 30.04
C GLU A 72 -1.56 17.88 31.49
N GLU A 73 -1.89 16.63 31.86
CA GLU A 73 -1.63 16.12 33.22
C GLU A 73 -0.14 16.03 33.58
N ARG A 74 0.77 15.93 32.59
CA ARG A 74 2.22 15.88 32.85
C ARG A 74 2.90 17.23 33.05
N LYS A 75 2.22 18.36 32.79
CA LYS A 75 2.84 19.69 32.99
C LYS A 75 2.68 20.24 34.40
N ASP A 76 1.73 19.74 35.18
CA ASP A 76 1.46 20.27 36.52
C ASP A 76 2.28 19.59 37.63
N ASN A 77 2.78 18.36 37.41
CA ASN A 77 3.49 17.61 38.45
C ASN A 77 5.02 17.86 38.50
N ASP A 78 5.59 18.65 37.59
CA ASP A 78 7.02 19.01 37.60
C ASP A 78 7.33 20.24 38.48
N SER A 79 6.38 20.69 39.31
CA SER A 79 6.53 21.84 40.20
C SER A 79 6.65 21.51 41.70
N VAL A 80 6.97 20.27 42.07
CA VAL A 80 7.27 19.93 43.47
C VAL A 80 8.73 20.31 43.80
N LYS A 81 8.88 21.50 44.40
CA LYS A 81 10.06 21.93 45.19
C LYS A 81 10.13 21.22 46.53
#